data_AF-A0A956EE57-F1
#
_entry.id   AF-A0A956EE57-F1
#
_cell.length_a   1.000
_cell.length_b   1.000
_cell.length_c   1.000
_cell.angle_alpha   90.00
_cell.angle_beta   90.00
_cell.angle_gamma   90.00
#
_symmetry.space_group_name_H-M   'P 1'
#
loop_
_entity.id
_entity.type
_entity.pdbx_description
1 polymer ?
#
loop_
_entity_poly.entity_id
_entity_poly.type
_entity_poly.pdbx_seq_one_letter_code
_entity_poly.pdbx_strand_id
1 'polypeptide(L)'
;MRRVGTTLRAARESARLPVETVARLLGVQADELLDIEESRATPSMALMERTATLYGVSPSALLRGEAQSSPATLLFRSAEEHRVDIGDLMRGEDLHVLGDFLVCASEVDTLKSTLGMPNAEIPSLEPEDLTEPEWQQGRDFAERTRQLLGLGDTPIPSMRSLLADRLGWEIFFVTPDVLSPSIDGASTIHPRPAILVNLLGGSASWWRTRATLAHEMCHVLVDSRQGSRPYLISPEGTLKHRGVWTLVERFRGIERRANAFAAHFLVPRRSLFSLVSGTAADSEEAIHKVCGHFGVGRQLAIRRLGHEFKLSTEVQTQMLAREADKSHCSEHADADVEIGLRRGVLRSLVRRALEADKLSPLRARAILRVPMSAPLPDAIGGGPPMVSRAHVERTQALRDELR
;
A
#
# COMPACT_ATOMS: atom_id res chain seq x y z
N MET A 1 25.33 -23.20 7.41
CA MET A 1 24.25 -23.01 8.41
C MET A 1 24.49 -21.81 9.34
N ARG A 2 25.71 -21.59 9.87
CA ARG A 2 26.08 -20.38 10.67
C ARG A 2 25.64 -19.02 10.09
N ARG A 3 25.43 -18.93 8.78
CA ARG A 3 25.07 -17.69 8.07
C ARG A 3 23.59 -17.31 8.23
N VAL A 4 22.69 -18.26 8.53
CA VAL A 4 21.25 -17.97 8.63
C VAL A 4 20.94 -17.22 9.92
N GLY A 5 21.32 -17.78 11.08
CA GLY A 5 21.10 -17.14 12.38
C GLY A 5 21.68 -15.74 12.46
N THR A 6 22.93 -15.56 12.00
CA THR A 6 23.58 -14.25 11.98
C THR A 6 22.88 -13.25 11.07
N THR A 7 22.28 -13.70 9.96
CA THR A 7 21.54 -12.83 9.05
C THR A 7 20.21 -12.37 9.64
N LEU A 8 19.50 -13.28 10.32
CA LEU A 8 18.27 -12.96 11.05
C LEU A 8 18.53 -11.96 12.18
N ARG A 9 19.59 -12.20 12.96
CA ARG A 9 20.07 -11.26 13.99
C ARG A 9 20.41 -9.90 13.41
N ALA A 10 21.20 -9.85 12.34
CA ALA A 10 21.60 -8.59 11.71
C ALA A 10 20.41 -7.79 11.19
N ALA A 11 19.38 -8.46 10.63
CA ALA A 11 18.15 -7.79 10.21
C ALA A 11 17.41 -7.15 11.40
N ARG A 12 17.27 -7.90 12.50
CA ARG A 12 16.64 -7.40 13.74
C ARG A 12 17.40 -6.22 14.35
N GLU A 13 18.71 -6.35 14.48
CA GLU A 13 19.57 -5.30 15.05
C GLU A 13 19.55 -4.04 14.16
N SER A 14 19.54 -4.19 12.84
CA SER A 14 19.43 -3.07 11.89
C SER A 14 18.09 -2.34 11.98
N ALA A 15 17.03 -3.07 12.34
CA ALA A 15 15.69 -2.54 12.62
C ALA A 15 15.54 -1.99 14.04
N ARG A 16 16.57 -2.15 14.89
CA ARG A 16 16.58 -1.78 16.32
C ARG A 16 15.44 -2.41 17.13
N LEU A 17 15.01 -3.61 16.75
CA LEU A 17 13.92 -4.30 17.44
C LEU A 17 14.43 -5.21 18.57
N PRO A 18 13.80 -5.17 19.76
CA PRO A 18 14.00 -6.18 20.79
C PRO A 18 13.63 -7.58 20.27
N VAL A 19 14.29 -8.62 20.79
CA VAL A 19 14.05 -10.00 20.36
C VAL A 19 12.63 -10.44 20.71
N GLU A 20 12.10 -9.98 21.84
CA GLU A 20 10.75 -10.22 22.33
C GLU A 20 9.71 -9.66 21.37
N THR A 21 9.95 -8.47 20.81
CA THR A 21 9.07 -7.84 19.82
C THR A 21 9.03 -8.66 18.53
N VAL A 22 10.19 -9.07 18.01
CA VAL A 22 10.23 -9.88 16.78
C VAL A 22 9.63 -11.26 17.01
N ALA A 23 9.92 -11.90 18.14
CA ALA A 23 9.36 -13.21 18.49
C ALA A 23 7.83 -13.16 18.54
N ARG A 24 7.27 -12.14 19.22
CA ARG A 24 5.83 -11.86 19.26
C ARG A 24 5.24 -11.67 17.86
N LEU A 25 5.86 -10.85 17.01
CA LEU A 25 5.41 -10.60 15.64
C LEU A 25 5.47 -11.85 14.75
N LEU A 26 6.41 -12.75 15.02
CA LEU A 26 6.57 -14.02 14.29
C LEU A 26 5.75 -15.18 14.87
N GLY A 27 5.11 -14.98 16.04
CA GLY A 27 4.36 -16.01 16.75
C GLY A 27 5.24 -17.16 17.25
N VAL A 28 6.46 -16.86 17.71
CA VAL A 28 7.41 -17.82 18.29
C VAL A 28 7.86 -17.36 19.67
N GLN A 29 8.49 -18.25 20.45
CA GLN A 29 9.06 -17.86 21.73
C GLN A 29 10.37 -17.11 21.55
N ALA A 30 10.67 -16.18 22.47
CA ALA A 30 11.91 -15.39 22.41
C ALA A 30 13.16 -16.28 22.47
N ASP A 31 13.16 -17.29 23.32
CA ASP A 31 14.26 -18.26 23.44
C ASP A 31 14.47 -19.06 22.15
N GLU A 32 13.38 -19.45 21.46
CA GLU A 32 13.45 -20.12 20.17
C GLU A 32 14.11 -19.22 19.11
N LEU A 33 13.73 -17.94 19.08
CA LEU A 33 14.34 -16.97 18.17
C LEU A 33 15.83 -16.73 18.49
N LEU A 34 16.20 -16.63 19.78
CA LEU A 34 17.59 -16.51 20.22
C LEU A 34 18.42 -17.73 19.81
N ASP A 35 17.90 -18.95 20.00
CA ASP A 35 18.57 -20.17 19.58
C ASP A 35 18.82 -20.21 18.08
N ILE A 36 17.85 -19.74 17.28
CA ILE A 36 18.01 -19.61 15.84
C ILE A 36 19.10 -18.58 15.50
N GLU A 37 19.07 -17.40 16.11
CA GLU A 37 20.04 -16.34 15.87
C GLU A 37 21.47 -16.75 16.23
N GLU A 38 21.62 -17.54 17.30
CA GLU A 38 22.91 -18.09 17.76
C GLU A 38 23.32 -19.35 17.01
N SER A 39 22.54 -19.73 15.99
CA SER A 39 22.74 -20.93 15.18
C SER A 39 22.76 -22.22 16.02
N ARG A 40 22.11 -22.22 17.19
CA ARG A 40 21.82 -23.42 17.99
C ARG A 40 20.61 -24.19 17.46
N ALA A 41 19.69 -23.51 16.78
CA ALA A 41 18.54 -24.10 16.11
C ALA A 41 18.47 -23.70 14.62
N THR A 42 17.73 -24.47 13.83
CA THR A 42 17.47 -24.16 12.42
C THR A 42 16.03 -23.68 12.26
N PRO A 43 15.79 -22.51 11.64
CA PRO A 43 14.43 -22.04 11.44
C PRO A 43 13.69 -22.93 10.45
N SER A 44 12.39 -23.13 10.69
CA SER A 44 11.52 -23.75 9.69
C SER A 44 11.40 -22.86 8.45
N MET A 45 11.07 -23.44 7.30
CA MET A 45 10.82 -22.67 6.08
C MET A 45 9.71 -21.63 6.27
N ALA A 46 8.64 -22.00 6.98
CA ALA A 46 7.54 -21.09 7.28
C ALA A 46 8.00 -19.91 8.17
N LEU A 47 8.84 -20.17 9.17
CA LEU A 47 9.41 -19.09 9.99
C LEU A 47 10.31 -18.18 9.16
N MET A 48 11.16 -18.74 8.29
CA MET A 48 12.00 -17.96 7.40
C MET A 48 11.19 -17.07 6.45
N GLU A 49 10.09 -17.59 5.90
CA GLU A 49 9.17 -16.81 5.07
C GLU A 49 8.48 -15.69 5.85
N ARG A 50 8.02 -15.96 7.08
CA ARG A 50 7.44 -14.93 7.95
C ARG A 50 8.46 -13.85 8.31
N THR A 51 9.69 -14.23 8.64
CA THR A 51 10.77 -13.28 8.94
C THR A 51 11.13 -12.44 7.73
N ALA A 52 11.27 -13.04 6.55
CA ALA A 52 11.57 -12.30 5.33
C ALA A 52 10.45 -11.30 5.01
N THR A 53 9.19 -11.75 5.11
CA THR A 53 8.01 -10.91 4.88
C THR A 53 7.93 -9.78 5.89
N LEU A 54 8.21 -10.01 7.18
CA LEU A 54 8.23 -8.95 8.21
C LEU A 54 9.18 -7.80 7.83
N TYR A 55 10.33 -8.11 7.24
CA TYR A 55 11.29 -7.10 6.75
C TYR A 55 11.03 -6.66 5.30
N GLY A 56 9.92 -7.06 4.68
CA GLY A 56 9.54 -6.66 3.33
C GLY A 56 10.47 -7.18 2.23
N VAL A 57 11.12 -8.32 2.43
CA VAL A 57 12.06 -8.92 1.48
C VAL A 57 11.73 -10.39 1.20
N SER A 58 12.19 -10.92 0.07
CA SER A 58 12.05 -12.36 -0.21
C SER A 58 13.00 -13.19 0.68
N PRO A 59 12.74 -14.49 0.93
CA PRO A 59 13.65 -15.34 1.70
C PRO A 59 15.08 -15.36 1.14
N SER A 60 15.22 -15.36 -0.19
CA SER A 60 16.54 -15.29 -0.83
C SER A 60 17.24 -13.95 -0.61
N ALA A 61 16.50 -12.84 -0.64
CA ALA A 61 17.02 -11.50 -0.35
C ALA A 61 17.41 -11.35 1.13
N LEU A 62 16.60 -11.90 2.04
CA LEU A 62 16.92 -11.97 3.47
C LEU A 62 18.28 -12.65 3.66
N LEU A 63 18.49 -13.84 3.09
CA LEU A 63 19.75 -14.58 3.20
C LEU A 63 20.97 -13.86 2.60
N ARG A 64 20.77 -12.90 1.69
CA ARG A 64 21.82 -12.03 1.15
C ARG A 64 22.10 -10.80 2.03
N GLY A 65 21.34 -10.60 3.10
CA GLY A 65 21.48 -9.48 4.03
C GLY A 65 20.73 -8.22 3.61
N GLU A 66 19.90 -8.28 2.56
CA GLU A 66 19.21 -7.10 2.00
C GLU A 66 18.14 -6.53 2.94
N ALA A 67 17.71 -7.29 3.96
CA ALA A 67 16.77 -6.81 4.97
C ALA A 67 17.30 -5.61 5.78
N GLN A 68 18.62 -5.45 5.91
CA GLN A 68 19.22 -4.40 6.75
C GLN A 68 18.94 -2.98 6.24
N SER A 69 18.67 -2.83 4.95
CA SER A 69 18.36 -1.57 4.30
C SER A 69 16.97 -1.56 3.66
N SER A 70 16.10 -2.51 4.01
CA SER A 70 14.76 -2.57 3.46
C SER A 70 13.88 -1.41 3.95
N PRO A 71 12.85 -1.01 3.18
CA PRO A 71 11.93 0.04 3.61
C PRO A 71 11.24 -0.25 4.95
N ALA A 72 10.88 -1.52 5.22
CA ALA A 72 10.31 -1.93 6.49
C ALA A 72 11.29 -1.74 7.66
N THR A 73 12.57 -2.07 7.46
CA THR A 73 13.63 -1.86 8.48
C THR A 73 13.82 -0.38 8.81
N LEU A 74 13.74 0.50 7.81
CA LEU A 74 13.79 1.95 8.04
C LEU A 74 12.57 2.46 8.81
N LEU A 75 11.38 1.94 8.51
CA LEU A 75 10.17 2.22 9.28
C LEU A 75 10.33 1.80 10.74
N PHE A 76 10.80 0.58 10.99
CA PHE A 76 11.01 0.08 12.35
C PHE A 76 12.03 0.90 13.13
N ARG A 77 13.14 1.27 12.50
CA ARG A 77 14.14 2.16 13.09
C ARG A 77 13.54 3.52 13.47
N SER A 78 12.75 4.11 12.57
CA SER A 78 12.08 5.38 12.82
C SER A 78 11.07 5.27 13.97
N ALA A 79 10.33 4.17 14.06
CA ALA A 79 9.39 3.90 15.16
C ALA A 79 10.10 3.88 16.51
N GLU A 80 11.21 3.13 16.59
CA GLU A 80 12.01 3.00 17.80
C GLU A 80 12.67 4.32 18.22
N GLU A 81 13.22 5.11 17.27
CA GLU A 81 13.83 6.42 17.56
C GLU A 81 12.87 7.39 18.24
N HIS A 82 11.56 7.27 17.95
CA HIS A 82 10.53 8.09 18.56
C HIS A 82 9.79 7.36 19.69
N ARG A 83 10.33 6.22 20.15
CA ARG A 83 9.82 5.38 21.26
C ARG A 83 8.38 4.93 21.08
N VAL A 84 8.03 4.54 19.86
CA VAL A 84 6.70 4.02 19.52
C VAL A 84 6.76 2.50 19.45
N ASP A 85 5.96 1.82 20.29
CA ASP A 85 5.79 0.37 20.17
C ASP A 85 4.96 0.06 18.90
N ILE A 86 5.64 -0.54 17.92
CA ILE A 86 5.05 -0.96 16.66
C ILE A 86 3.90 -1.96 16.87
N GLY A 87 3.99 -2.81 17.90
CA GLY A 87 2.94 -3.77 18.22
C GLY A 87 1.70 -3.15 18.86
N ASP A 88 1.81 -1.94 19.42
CA ASP A 88 0.66 -1.13 19.84
C ASP A 88 0.07 -0.34 18.66
N LEU A 89 0.92 0.02 17.69
CA LEU A 89 0.53 0.77 16.50
C LEU A 89 -0.23 -0.10 15.49
N MET A 90 0.20 -1.35 15.32
CA MET A 90 -0.30 -2.25 14.27
C MET A 90 -0.31 -3.71 14.73
N ARG A 91 -1.31 -4.48 14.26
CA ARG A 91 -1.31 -5.93 14.49
C ARG A 91 -0.20 -6.59 13.68
N GLY A 92 0.36 -7.69 14.19
CA GLY A 92 1.40 -8.44 13.47
C GLY A 92 0.94 -8.95 12.09
N GLU A 93 -0.34 -9.26 11.95
CA GLU A 93 -0.96 -9.64 10.67
C GLU A 93 -0.93 -8.49 9.65
N ASP A 94 -1.26 -7.26 10.07
CA ASP A 94 -1.21 -6.07 9.20
C ASP A 94 0.21 -5.81 8.71
N LEU A 95 1.20 -5.89 9.62
CA LEU A 95 2.62 -5.75 9.28
C LEU A 95 3.08 -6.82 8.31
N HIS A 96 2.57 -8.05 8.44
CA HIS A 96 2.87 -9.12 7.50
C HIS A 96 2.29 -8.83 6.10
N VAL A 97 1.07 -8.33 5.99
CA VAL A 97 0.47 -7.95 4.70
C VAL A 97 1.23 -6.80 4.04
N LEU A 98 1.60 -5.79 4.82
CA LEU A 98 2.40 -4.66 4.37
C LEU A 98 3.81 -5.09 3.89
N GLY A 99 4.45 -5.98 4.64
CA GLY A 99 5.69 -6.61 4.23
C GLY A 99 5.54 -7.42 2.95
N ASP A 100 4.43 -8.16 2.81
CA ASP A 100 4.13 -8.95 1.62
C ASP A 100 3.88 -8.07 0.38
N PHE A 101 3.29 -6.88 0.58
CA PHE A 101 3.19 -5.85 -0.45
C PHE A 101 4.57 -5.39 -0.94
N LEU A 102 5.51 -5.11 -0.03
CA LEU A 102 6.89 -4.75 -0.39
C LEU A 102 7.61 -5.88 -1.14
N VAL A 103 7.40 -7.13 -0.73
CA VAL A 103 7.92 -8.29 -1.47
C VAL A 103 7.34 -8.33 -2.88
N CYS A 104 6.03 -8.17 -3.04
CA CYS A 104 5.39 -8.17 -4.35
C CYS A 104 5.88 -7.03 -5.24
N ALA A 105 6.06 -5.82 -4.69
CA ALA A 105 6.64 -4.69 -5.43
C ALA A 105 8.06 -5.00 -5.93
N SER A 106 8.89 -5.67 -5.12
CA SER A 106 10.23 -6.12 -5.50
C SER A 106 10.24 -7.23 -6.56
N GLU A 107 9.30 -8.17 -6.49
CA GLU A 107 9.13 -9.22 -7.51
C GLU A 107 8.66 -8.63 -8.84
N VAL A 108 7.72 -7.68 -8.81
CA VAL A 108 7.31 -6.91 -10.00
C VAL A 108 8.51 -6.17 -10.59
N ASP A 109 9.41 -5.66 -9.75
CA ASP A 109 10.64 -5.03 -10.19
C ASP A 109 11.59 -5.94 -10.95
N THR A 110 11.91 -7.06 -10.32
CA THR A 110 12.74 -8.10 -10.91
C THR A 110 12.16 -8.60 -12.23
N LEU A 111 10.85 -8.86 -12.29
CA LEU A 111 10.18 -9.37 -13.48
C LEU A 111 10.16 -8.37 -14.64
N LYS A 112 9.82 -7.09 -14.37
CA LYS A 112 9.85 -6.05 -15.43
C LYS A 112 11.27 -5.86 -15.96
N SER A 113 12.28 -5.81 -15.09
CA SER A 113 13.69 -5.73 -15.50
C SER A 113 14.09 -6.92 -16.37
N THR A 114 13.73 -8.14 -15.97
CA THR A 114 13.98 -9.38 -16.72
C THR A 114 13.30 -9.34 -18.11
N LEU A 115 12.09 -8.80 -18.17
CA LEU A 115 11.31 -8.64 -19.40
C LEU A 115 11.79 -7.46 -20.26
N GLY A 116 12.74 -6.64 -19.80
CA GLY A 116 13.22 -5.46 -20.51
C GLY A 116 12.19 -4.32 -20.57
N MET A 117 11.28 -4.25 -19.60
CA MET A 117 10.31 -3.17 -19.51
C MET A 117 10.95 -1.92 -18.89
N PRO A 118 10.56 -0.71 -19.33
CA PRO A 118 11.12 0.53 -18.79
C PRO A 118 10.71 0.73 -17.33
N ASN A 119 11.53 1.48 -16.60
CA ASN A 119 11.21 1.92 -15.24
C ASN A 119 10.12 2.97 -15.28
N ALA A 120 9.24 2.92 -14.27
CA ALA A 120 8.25 3.96 -14.05
C ALA A 120 8.96 5.25 -13.63
N GLU A 121 8.60 6.37 -14.26
CA GLU A 121 9.09 7.68 -13.86
C GLU A 121 8.17 8.27 -12.78
N ILE A 122 8.77 8.91 -11.80
CA ILE A 122 8.06 9.75 -10.84
C ILE A 122 8.23 11.19 -11.32
N PRO A 123 7.14 11.90 -11.69
CA PRO A 123 7.23 13.30 -12.04
C PRO A 123 7.93 14.10 -10.92
N SER A 124 8.95 14.89 -11.30
CA SER A 124 9.66 15.73 -10.35
C SER A 124 8.83 16.98 -10.07
N LEU A 125 8.37 17.12 -8.84
CA LEU A 125 7.87 18.37 -8.30
C LEU A 125 9.06 19.10 -7.66
N GLU A 126 9.28 20.35 -8.04
CA GLU A 126 10.27 21.20 -7.36
C GLU A 126 9.94 21.29 -5.86
N PRO A 127 10.94 21.34 -4.96
CA PRO A 127 10.69 21.47 -3.54
C PRO A 127 9.98 22.79 -3.26
N GLU A 128 8.84 22.73 -2.59
CA GLU A 128 8.06 23.90 -2.18
C GLU A 128 8.49 24.37 -0.77
N ASP A 129 8.14 25.62 -0.46
CA ASP A 129 8.33 26.20 0.85
C ASP A 129 7.43 25.49 1.89
N LEU A 130 8.05 24.66 2.74
CA LEU A 130 7.36 23.91 3.79
C LEU A 130 6.90 24.79 4.97
N THR A 131 7.05 26.11 4.90
CA THR A 131 6.54 27.04 5.93
C THR A 131 5.04 27.28 5.82
N GLU A 132 4.43 27.02 4.66
CA GLU A 132 3.00 27.17 4.46
C GLU A 132 2.19 26.09 5.22
N PRO A 133 0.92 26.34 5.58
CA PRO A 133 0.06 25.32 6.17
C PRO A 133 -0.08 24.08 5.29
N GLU A 134 -0.21 22.88 5.88
CA GLU A 134 -0.12 21.63 5.12
C GLU A 134 -1.26 21.44 4.11
N TRP A 135 -2.42 22.03 4.38
CA TRP A 135 -3.55 22.02 3.43
C TRP A 135 -3.24 22.87 2.18
N GLN A 136 -2.49 23.95 2.34
CA GLN A 136 -2.09 24.84 1.24
C GLN A 136 -1.03 24.16 0.38
N GLN A 137 -0.03 23.55 1.02
CA GLN A 137 0.94 22.68 0.33
C GLN A 137 0.22 21.60 -0.49
N GLY A 138 -0.75 20.90 0.09
CA GLY A 138 -1.51 19.86 -0.62
C GLY A 138 -2.27 20.38 -1.84
N ARG A 139 -2.91 21.55 -1.72
CA ARG A 139 -3.54 22.24 -2.86
C ARG A 139 -2.53 22.54 -3.96
N ASP A 140 -1.42 23.17 -3.59
CA ASP A 140 -0.45 23.69 -4.56
C ASP A 140 0.24 22.53 -5.31
N PHE A 141 0.59 21.45 -4.59
CA PHE A 141 1.04 20.20 -5.22
C PHE A 141 0.00 19.58 -6.15
N ALA A 142 -1.28 19.57 -5.78
CA ALA A 142 -2.33 19.03 -6.63
C ALA A 142 -2.47 19.83 -7.93
N GLU A 143 -2.51 21.15 -7.85
CA GLU A 143 -2.60 22.03 -9.02
C GLU A 143 -1.38 21.86 -9.93
N ARG A 144 -0.18 21.83 -9.35
CA ARG A 144 1.06 21.60 -10.12
C ARG A 144 1.08 20.23 -10.79
N THR A 145 0.65 19.18 -10.08
CA THR A 145 0.59 17.83 -10.62
C THR A 145 -0.40 17.76 -11.78
N ARG A 146 -1.56 18.41 -11.68
CA ARG A 146 -2.52 18.51 -12.81
C ARG A 146 -1.92 19.23 -14.00
N GLN A 147 -1.15 20.30 -13.80
CA GLN A 147 -0.46 21.02 -14.87
C GLN A 147 0.60 20.15 -15.55
N LEU A 148 1.48 19.49 -14.77
CA LEU A 148 2.53 18.61 -15.29
C LEU A 148 1.94 17.44 -16.09
N LEU A 149 0.81 16.90 -15.64
CA LEU A 149 0.09 15.83 -16.31
C LEU A 149 -0.87 16.36 -17.39
N GLY A 150 -0.93 17.66 -17.68
CA GLY A 150 -1.82 18.22 -18.70
C GLY A 150 -3.29 17.84 -18.51
N LEU A 151 -3.75 17.68 -17.26
CA LEU A 151 -5.12 17.24 -16.94
C LEU A 151 -6.13 18.41 -16.98
N GLY A 152 -5.67 19.65 -17.08
CA GLY A 152 -6.52 20.84 -17.04
C GLY A 152 -7.42 20.84 -15.79
N ASP A 153 -8.68 21.24 -15.94
CA ASP A 153 -9.70 21.21 -14.88
C ASP A 153 -10.76 20.11 -15.08
N THR A 154 -10.56 19.17 -16.01
CA THR A 154 -11.54 18.11 -16.29
C THR A 154 -11.50 17.00 -15.24
N PRO A 155 -12.63 16.32 -14.96
CA PRO A 155 -12.63 15.11 -14.13
C PRO A 155 -11.62 14.07 -14.61
N ILE A 156 -10.99 13.37 -13.68
CA ILE A 156 -10.07 12.27 -13.99
C ILE A 156 -10.91 11.02 -14.27
N PRO A 157 -10.91 10.44 -15.49
CA PRO A 157 -11.79 9.31 -15.79
C PRO A 157 -11.52 8.08 -14.93
N SER A 158 -10.25 7.75 -14.69
CA SER A 158 -9.84 6.65 -13.83
C SER A 158 -8.52 6.97 -13.15
N MET A 159 -8.48 6.86 -11.82
CA MET A 159 -7.23 6.98 -11.07
C MET A 159 -6.33 5.78 -11.33
N ARG A 160 -6.91 4.59 -11.54
CA ARG A 160 -6.15 3.39 -11.90
C ARG A 160 -5.41 3.55 -13.22
N SER A 161 -6.10 3.95 -14.29
CA SER A 161 -5.44 4.15 -15.59
C SER A 161 -4.45 5.30 -15.57
N LEU A 162 -4.72 6.37 -14.82
CA LEU A 162 -3.76 7.46 -14.65
C LEU A 162 -2.45 6.96 -14.03
N LEU A 163 -2.52 6.17 -12.96
CA LEU A 163 -1.34 5.70 -12.24
C LEU A 163 -0.66 4.52 -12.95
N ALA A 164 -1.42 3.50 -13.35
CA ALA A 164 -0.88 2.29 -13.94
C ALA A 164 -0.51 2.45 -15.41
N ASP A 165 -1.42 2.97 -16.24
CA ASP A 165 -1.22 2.99 -17.70
C ASP A 165 -0.36 4.19 -18.12
N ARG A 166 -0.58 5.36 -17.51
CA ARG A 166 0.12 6.59 -17.89
C ARG A 166 1.43 6.80 -17.12
N LEU A 167 1.49 6.51 -15.82
CA LEU A 167 2.70 6.68 -15.01
C LEU A 167 3.50 5.39 -14.83
N GLY A 168 2.92 4.22 -15.15
CA GLY A 168 3.60 2.93 -15.02
C GLY A 168 3.71 2.40 -13.59
N TRP A 169 2.96 2.98 -12.64
CA TRP A 169 3.01 2.62 -11.22
C TRP A 169 2.21 1.36 -10.93
N GLU A 170 2.65 0.58 -9.95
CA GLU A 170 1.96 -0.65 -9.60
C GLU A 170 0.85 -0.39 -8.58
N ILE A 171 -0.30 -1.04 -8.75
CA ILE A 171 -1.42 -0.93 -7.81
C ILE A 171 -1.84 -2.33 -7.39
N PHE A 172 -1.91 -2.54 -6.08
CA PHE A 172 -2.35 -3.78 -5.46
C PHE A 172 -3.61 -3.51 -4.63
N PHE A 173 -4.52 -4.47 -4.63
CA PHE A 173 -5.78 -4.37 -3.92
C PHE A 173 -5.90 -5.49 -2.90
N VAL A 174 -6.32 -5.16 -1.68
CA VAL A 174 -6.72 -6.10 -0.64
C VAL A 174 -8.07 -5.68 -0.08
N THR A 175 -8.63 -6.52 0.77
CA THR A 175 -9.93 -6.32 1.40
C THR A 175 -9.79 -6.29 2.92
N PRO A 176 -10.81 -5.82 3.65
CA PRO A 176 -10.75 -5.68 5.10
C PRO A 176 -10.58 -7.00 5.88
N ASP A 177 -10.82 -8.15 5.24
CA ASP A 177 -10.52 -9.49 5.79
C ASP A 177 -9.03 -9.84 5.75
N VAL A 178 -8.24 -9.14 4.93
CA VAL A 178 -6.79 -9.34 4.81
C VAL A 178 -6.04 -8.25 5.56
N LEU A 179 -6.45 -6.99 5.43
CA LEU A 179 -5.78 -5.84 6.05
C LEU A 179 -6.77 -5.08 6.93
N SER A 180 -6.39 -4.75 8.16
CA SER A 180 -7.25 -4.05 9.10
C SER A 180 -7.92 -2.82 8.47
N PRO A 181 -9.23 -2.59 8.72
CA PRO A 181 -9.93 -1.39 8.25
C PRO A 181 -9.27 -0.08 8.69
N SER A 182 -8.46 -0.13 9.75
CA SER A 182 -7.68 1.01 10.25
C SER A 182 -6.55 1.46 9.32
N ILE A 183 -6.37 0.83 8.16
CA ILE A 183 -5.38 1.17 7.13
C ILE A 183 -6.12 1.26 5.80
N ASP A 184 -6.19 2.47 5.25
CA ASP A 184 -6.84 2.71 3.95
C ASP A 184 -5.90 2.29 2.79
N GLY A 185 -4.60 2.49 2.97
CA GLY A 185 -3.59 2.21 1.94
C GLY A 185 -2.16 2.30 2.45
N ALA A 186 -1.23 1.99 1.55
CA ALA A 186 0.20 2.19 1.74
C ALA A 186 0.89 2.45 0.39
N SER A 187 2.07 3.05 0.43
CA SER A 187 2.83 3.37 -0.78
C SER A 187 4.34 3.23 -0.58
N THR A 188 5.03 2.87 -1.66
CA THR A 188 6.50 2.78 -1.72
C THR A 188 7.03 3.39 -3.00
N ILE A 189 8.24 3.95 -2.95
CA ILE A 189 9.01 4.35 -4.15
C ILE A 189 10.15 3.39 -4.47
N HIS A 190 10.43 2.42 -3.58
CA HIS A 190 11.56 1.50 -3.71
C HIS A 190 11.08 0.04 -3.72
N PRO A 191 11.60 -0.80 -4.64
CA PRO A 191 12.50 -0.47 -5.75
C PRO A 191 11.83 0.33 -6.88
N ARG A 192 10.50 0.48 -6.84
CA ARG A 192 9.72 1.27 -7.79
C ARG A 192 8.44 1.81 -7.15
N PRO A 193 7.77 2.80 -7.77
CA PRO A 193 6.47 3.28 -7.34
C PRO A 193 5.42 2.16 -7.30
N ALA A 194 4.89 1.91 -6.12
CA ALA A 194 3.78 0.99 -5.92
C ALA A 194 2.84 1.48 -4.82
N ILE A 195 1.56 1.16 -4.97
CA ILE A 195 0.48 1.53 -4.05
C ILE A 195 -0.31 0.28 -3.67
N LEU A 196 -0.63 0.15 -2.39
CA LEU A 196 -1.58 -0.80 -1.84
C LEU A 196 -2.86 -0.07 -1.45
N VAL A 197 -4.01 -0.61 -1.85
CA VAL A 197 -5.32 -0.09 -1.47
C VAL A 197 -6.11 -1.15 -0.71
N ASN A 198 -6.62 -0.79 0.46
CA ASN A 198 -7.63 -1.57 1.18
C ASN A 198 -9.03 -1.16 0.72
N LEU A 199 -9.77 -2.08 0.11
CA LEU A 199 -11.10 -1.81 -0.46
C LEU A 199 -12.18 -1.74 0.62
N LEU A 200 -12.14 -0.69 1.43
CA LEU A 200 -13.15 -0.43 2.46
C LEU A 200 -14.52 -0.17 1.80
N GLY A 201 -15.51 -1.00 2.12
CA GLY A 201 -16.82 -0.96 1.48
C GLY A 201 -16.89 -1.65 0.10
N GLY A 202 -15.87 -2.41 -0.27
CA GLY A 202 -15.81 -3.21 -1.50
C GLY A 202 -15.72 -2.40 -2.79
N SER A 203 -15.76 -3.10 -3.93
CA SER A 203 -15.70 -2.50 -5.28
C SER A 203 -16.84 -1.51 -5.57
N ALA A 204 -17.99 -1.69 -4.91
CA ALA A 204 -19.12 -0.76 -5.00
C ALA A 204 -18.79 0.63 -4.46
N SER A 205 -17.79 0.76 -3.58
CA SER A 205 -17.33 2.04 -3.02
C SER A 205 -16.15 2.64 -3.80
N TRP A 206 -16.15 2.52 -5.13
CA TRP A 206 -15.04 2.92 -6.01
C TRP A 206 -14.59 4.39 -5.85
N TRP A 207 -15.47 5.28 -5.41
CA TRP A 207 -15.10 6.68 -5.11
C TRP A 207 -14.14 6.78 -3.91
N ARG A 208 -14.18 5.84 -2.97
CA ARG A 208 -13.21 5.71 -1.88
C ARG A 208 -11.87 5.29 -2.44
N THR A 209 -11.86 4.24 -3.29
CA THR A 209 -10.65 3.78 -3.98
C THR A 209 -9.95 4.93 -4.72
N ARG A 210 -10.71 5.78 -5.41
CA ARG A 210 -10.17 6.98 -6.07
C ARG A 210 -9.52 7.97 -5.11
N ALA A 211 -10.19 8.25 -3.99
CA ALA A 211 -9.66 9.12 -2.96
C ALA A 211 -8.37 8.55 -2.33
N THR A 212 -8.35 7.25 -2.01
CA THR A 212 -7.16 6.56 -1.50
C THR A 212 -6.02 6.60 -2.52
N LEU A 213 -6.28 6.28 -3.79
CA LEU A 213 -5.25 6.35 -4.83
C LEU A 213 -4.66 7.75 -4.99
N ALA A 214 -5.50 8.79 -4.95
CA ALA A 214 -5.01 10.18 -5.02
C ALA A 214 -4.23 10.58 -3.75
N HIS A 215 -4.61 10.06 -2.59
CA HIS A 215 -3.90 10.26 -1.33
C HIS A 215 -2.51 9.62 -1.37
N GLU A 216 -2.43 8.34 -1.74
CA GLU A 216 -1.16 7.61 -1.87
C GLU A 216 -0.27 8.18 -2.98
N MET A 217 -0.87 8.75 -4.02
CA MET A 217 -0.12 9.49 -5.05
C MET A 217 0.62 10.70 -4.47
N CYS A 218 0.03 11.42 -3.51
CA CYS A 218 0.73 12.50 -2.83
C CYS A 218 1.98 11.99 -2.10
N HIS A 219 1.86 10.86 -1.41
CA HIS A 219 2.97 10.26 -0.68
C HIS A 219 4.14 9.88 -1.61
N VAL A 220 3.83 9.25 -2.75
CA VAL A 220 4.84 8.89 -3.76
C VAL A 220 5.53 10.12 -4.35
N LEU A 221 4.77 11.17 -4.68
CA LEU A 221 5.30 12.36 -5.35
C LEU A 221 6.11 13.26 -4.40
N VAL A 222 5.65 13.41 -3.16
CA VAL A 222 6.15 14.45 -2.24
C VAL A 222 6.90 13.82 -1.07
N ASP A 223 6.21 12.98 -0.30
CA ASP A 223 6.64 12.63 1.05
C ASP A 223 7.75 11.58 1.07
N SER A 224 7.74 10.66 0.12
CA SER A 224 8.78 9.64 -0.02
C SER A 224 10.10 10.21 -0.57
N ARG A 225 10.06 11.37 -1.26
CA ARG A 225 11.25 12.01 -1.86
C ARG A 225 11.98 12.96 -0.90
N GLN A 226 11.24 13.71 -0.09
CA GLN A 226 11.83 14.79 0.73
C GLN A 226 12.49 14.33 2.04
N GLY A 227 12.28 13.08 2.48
CA GLY A 227 12.66 12.65 3.84
C GLY A 227 13.46 11.35 3.97
N SER A 228 14.02 10.80 2.88
CA SER A 228 14.65 9.47 2.89
C SER A 228 13.71 8.35 3.38
N ARG A 229 12.40 8.49 3.14
CA ARG A 229 11.36 7.53 3.54
C ARG A 229 10.85 6.77 2.31
N PRO A 230 11.47 5.65 1.93
CA PRO A 230 11.04 4.91 0.75
C PRO A 230 9.64 4.30 0.86
N TYR A 231 9.03 4.31 2.06
CA TYR A 231 7.77 3.64 2.37
C TYR A 231 6.92 4.43 3.38
N LEU A 232 5.61 4.53 3.11
CA LEU A 232 4.61 5.21 3.93
C LEU A 232 3.34 4.36 4.07
N ILE A 233 2.66 4.50 5.21
CA ILE A 233 1.41 3.80 5.55
C ILE A 233 0.39 4.87 5.93
N SER A 234 -0.81 4.83 5.32
CA SER A 234 -1.87 5.79 5.57
C SER A 234 -2.95 5.20 6.50
N PRO A 235 -3.05 5.66 7.76
CA PRO A 235 -4.02 5.17 8.72
C PRO A 235 -5.44 5.70 8.44
N GLU A 236 -6.46 4.88 8.71
CA GLU A 236 -7.87 5.31 8.67
C GLU A 236 -8.14 6.37 9.76
N GLY A 237 -9.05 7.30 9.46
CA GLY A 237 -9.36 8.48 10.27
C GLY A 237 -9.73 8.25 11.75
N THR A 238 -9.95 7.02 12.21
CA THR A 238 -10.27 6.66 13.61
C THR A 238 -9.04 6.39 14.48
N LEU A 239 -7.85 6.18 13.90
CA LEU A 239 -6.57 6.14 14.65
C LEU A 239 -6.15 7.53 15.17
N LYS A 240 -6.93 8.59 14.87
CA LYS A 240 -6.69 9.96 15.34
C LYS A 240 -6.83 10.16 16.86
N HIS A 241 -7.32 9.18 17.61
CA HIS A 241 -7.64 9.34 19.05
C HIS A 241 -6.84 8.47 20.04
N ARG A 242 -5.71 7.88 19.66
CA ARG A 242 -4.87 7.09 20.59
C ARG A 242 -3.43 7.63 20.81
N GLY A 243 -3.30 8.91 21.16
CA GLY A 243 -2.24 9.37 22.08
C GLY A 243 -0.74 9.08 21.82
N VAL A 244 -0.23 8.88 20.60
CA VAL A 244 1.21 8.61 20.34
C VAL A 244 1.94 9.84 19.74
N TRP A 245 2.26 10.87 20.53
CA TRP A 245 2.36 12.26 20.02
C TRP A 245 3.68 12.81 19.41
N THR A 246 4.70 12.02 19.02
CA THR A 246 5.94 12.63 18.46
C THR A 246 6.40 12.07 17.10
N LEU A 247 6.05 10.82 16.75
CA LEU A 247 5.97 10.41 15.34
C LEU A 247 4.78 11.07 14.63
N VAL A 248 3.72 11.34 15.40
CA VAL A 248 2.39 11.72 14.92
C VAL A 248 2.27 13.18 14.47
N GLU A 249 3.11 14.13 14.91
CA GLU A 249 2.97 15.52 14.44
C GLU A 249 3.42 15.69 12.98
N ARG A 250 4.60 15.15 12.63
CA ARG A 250 5.08 15.12 11.24
C ARG A 250 4.17 14.25 10.35
N PHE A 251 3.71 13.10 10.86
CA PHE A 251 2.72 12.27 10.16
C PHE A 251 1.39 13.01 9.98
N ARG A 252 0.89 13.76 10.97
CA ARG A 252 -0.34 14.55 10.81
C ARG A 252 -0.20 15.62 9.76
N GLY A 253 0.94 16.30 9.69
CA GLY A 253 1.21 17.26 8.61
C GLY A 253 1.21 16.58 7.24
N ILE A 254 1.93 15.45 7.11
CA ILE A 254 1.96 14.60 5.90
C ILE A 254 0.54 14.16 5.49
N GLU A 255 -0.23 13.61 6.42
CA GLU A 255 -1.60 13.15 6.20
C GLU A 255 -2.55 14.30 5.84
N ARG A 256 -2.42 15.47 6.49
CA ARG A 256 -3.23 16.66 6.16
C ARG A 256 -2.92 17.15 4.75
N ARG A 257 -1.64 17.17 4.37
CA ARG A 257 -1.20 17.49 3.01
C ARG A 257 -1.75 16.50 2.00
N ALA A 258 -1.61 15.19 2.23
CA ALA A 258 -2.12 14.17 1.33
C ALA A 258 -3.65 14.20 1.18
N ASN A 259 -4.38 14.46 2.27
CA ASN A 259 -5.83 14.67 2.23
C ASN A 259 -6.22 15.90 1.41
N ALA A 260 -5.51 17.02 1.59
CA ALA A 260 -5.74 18.23 0.80
C ALA A 260 -5.39 18.01 -0.68
N PHE A 261 -4.25 17.36 -0.95
CA PHE A 261 -3.85 16.97 -2.30
C PHE A 261 -4.93 16.15 -2.98
N ALA A 262 -5.37 15.04 -2.37
CA ALA A 262 -6.38 14.16 -2.96
C ALA A 262 -7.68 14.94 -3.28
N ALA A 263 -8.11 15.81 -2.36
CA ALA A 263 -9.33 16.57 -2.51
C ALA A 263 -9.23 17.62 -3.64
N HIS A 264 -8.12 18.36 -3.72
CA HIS A 264 -7.88 19.37 -4.77
C HIS A 264 -7.53 18.74 -6.13
N PHE A 265 -6.86 17.59 -6.14
CA PHE A 265 -6.48 16.87 -7.34
C PHE A 265 -7.69 16.28 -8.06
N LEU A 266 -8.61 15.68 -7.30
CA LEU A 266 -9.85 15.10 -7.83
C LEU A 266 -10.91 16.17 -8.15
N VAL A 267 -10.97 17.26 -7.37
CA VAL A 267 -11.97 18.33 -7.51
C VAL A 267 -11.27 19.68 -7.73
N PRO A 268 -10.84 19.98 -8.98
CA PRO A 268 -10.17 21.22 -9.31
C PRO A 268 -11.08 22.43 -9.10
N ARG A 269 -10.48 23.50 -8.56
CA ARG A 269 -11.20 24.69 -8.06
C ARG A 269 -12.07 25.36 -9.13
N ARG A 270 -11.52 25.61 -10.32
CA ARG A 270 -12.22 26.33 -11.39
C ARG A 270 -13.47 25.57 -11.86
N SER A 271 -13.34 24.27 -12.13
CA SER A 271 -14.49 23.43 -12.50
C SER A 271 -15.50 23.30 -11.38
N LEU A 272 -15.07 23.23 -10.12
CA LEU A 272 -16.01 23.22 -8.98
C LEU A 272 -16.89 24.48 -8.97
N PHE A 273 -16.30 25.67 -9.05
CA PHE A 273 -17.06 26.93 -9.11
C PHE A 273 -18.01 26.98 -10.30
N SER A 274 -17.54 26.57 -11.48
CA SER A 274 -18.39 26.54 -12.68
C SER A 274 -19.56 25.57 -12.54
N LEU A 275 -19.33 24.41 -11.93
CA LEU A 275 -20.30 23.32 -11.82
C LEU A 275 -21.46 23.66 -10.88
N VAL A 276 -21.19 24.34 -9.77
CA VAL A 276 -22.21 24.72 -8.78
C VAL A 276 -22.68 26.17 -8.91
N SER A 277 -22.30 26.85 -10.00
CA SER A 277 -22.77 28.20 -10.30
C SER A 277 -24.30 28.25 -10.34
N GLY A 278 -24.89 29.21 -9.62
CA GLY A 278 -26.35 29.32 -9.48
C GLY A 278 -27.00 28.34 -8.51
N THR A 279 -26.23 27.46 -7.86
CA THR A 279 -26.71 26.53 -6.82
C THR A 279 -26.10 26.92 -5.48
N ALA A 280 -26.89 26.88 -4.40
CA ALA A 280 -26.37 27.12 -3.05
C ALA A 280 -25.34 26.03 -2.69
N ALA A 281 -24.13 26.44 -2.30
CA ALA A 281 -23.00 25.51 -2.09
C ALA A 281 -23.22 24.52 -0.94
N ASP A 282 -24.12 24.84 -0.01
CA ASP A 282 -24.52 24.00 1.12
C ASP A 282 -25.74 23.12 0.81
N SER A 283 -26.26 23.12 -0.41
CA SER A 283 -27.43 22.32 -0.82
C SER A 283 -27.08 20.88 -1.23
N GLU A 284 -28.05 19.97 -1.17
CA GLU A 284 -27.87 18.60 -1.68
C GLU A 284 -27.67 18.57 -3.20
N GLU A 285 -28.23 19.53 -3.94
CA GLU A 285 -28.01 19.65 -5.39
C GLU A 285 -26.51 19.92 -5.69
N ALA A 286 -25.87 20.82 -4.95
CA ALA A 286 -24.44 21.09 -5.11
C ALA A 286 -23.59 19.86 -4.79
N ILE A 287 -23.92 19.15 -3.71
CA ILE A 287 -23.24 17.91 -3.32
C ILE A 287 -23.39 16.85 -4.43
N HIS A 288 -24.61 16.63 -4.92
CA HIS A 288 -24.90 15.65 -5.97
C HIS A 288 -24.14 15.98 -7.26
N LYS A 289 -24.13 17.25 -7.69
CA LYS A 289 -23.37 17.71 -8.87
C LYS A 289 -21.89 17.38 -8.72
N VAL A 290 -21.27 17.71 -7.58
CA VAL A 290 -19.84 17.46 -7.32
C VAL A 290 -19.54 15.96 -7.30
N CYS A 291 -20.35 15.18 -6.60
CA CYS A 291 -20.23 13.73 -6.51
C CYS A 291 -20.30 13.07 -7.90
N GLY A 292 -21.32 13.40 -8.69
CA GLY A 292 -21.55 12.83 -10.00
C GLY A 292 -20.52 13.25 -11.05
N HIS A 293 -20.12 14.54 -11.06
CA HIS A 293 -19.20 15.06 -12.07
C HIS A 293 -17.75 14.62 -11.84
N PHE A 294 -17.25 14.64 -10.60
CA PHE A 294 -15.85 14.31 -10.29
C PHE A 294 -15.63 12.85 -9.86
N GLY A 295 -16.71 12.11 -9.58
CA GLY A 295 -16.64 10.73 -9.11
C GLY A 295 -15.98 10.63 -7.73
N VAL A 296 -16.43 11.45 -6.79
CA VAL A 296 -15.89 11.54 -5.42
C VAL A 296 -17.00 11.33 -4.39
N GLY A 297 -16.65 10.79 -3.23
CA GLY A 297 -17.62 10.54 -2.16
C GLY A 297 -18.16 11.83 -1.53
N ARG A 298 -19.38 11.74 -0.97
CA ARG A 298 -20.09 12.84 -0.30
C ARG A 298 -19.23 13.62 0.70
N GLN A 299 -18.49 12.94 1.56
CA GLN A 299 -17.66 13.61 2.56
C GLN A 299 -16.55 14.48 1.93
N LEU A 300 -15.94 14.02 0.83
CA LEU A 300 -14.93 14.79 0.10
C LEU A 300 -15.59 16.00 -0.58
N ALA A 301 -16.74 15.80 -1.23
CA ALA A 301 -17.51 16.87 -1.86
C ALA A 301 -17.87 17.99 -0.86
N ILE A 302 -18.40 17.62 0.31
CA ILE A 302 -18.76 18.58 1.38
C ILE A 302 -17.53 19.34 1.86
N ARG A 303 -16.41 18.66 2.10
CA ARG A 303 -15.16 19.31 2.53
C ARG A 303 -14.64 20.29 1.47
N ARG A 304 -14.71 19.94 0.18
CA ARG A 304 -14.31 20.84 -0.92
C ARG A 304 -15.23 22.05 -1.03
N LEU A 305 -16.54 21.86 -0.98
CA LEU A 305 -17.52 22.94 -0.96
C LEU A 305 -17.33 23.84 0.26
N GLY A 306 -17.19 23.25 1.45
CA GLY A 306 -16.96 23.97 2.69
C GLY A 306 -15.70 24.82 2.67
N HIS A 307 -14.61 24.27 2.13
CA HIS A 307 -13.36 24.99 1.99
C HIS A 307 -13.46 26.17 0.98
N GLU A 308 -13.95 25.92 -0.24
CA GLU A 308 -13.96 26.94 -1.30
C GLU A 308 -15.00 28.04 -1.10
N PHE A 309 -16.15 27.70 -0.49
CA PHE A 309 -17.24 28.63 -0.23
C PHE A 309 -17.28 29.14 1.23
N LYS A 310 -16.25 28.81 2.03
CA LYS A 310 -16.08 29.26 3.42
C LYS A 310 -17.28 28.91 4.32
N LEU A 311 -17.84 27.71 4.15
CA LEU A 311 -18.94 27.23 4.99
C LEU A 311 -18.40 26.86 6.37
N SER A 312 -19.11 27.24 7.43
CA SER A 312 -18.69 26.93 8.80
C SER A 312 -18.68 25.43 9.07
N THR A 313 -17.95 25.03 10.12
CA THR A 313 -17.89 23.62 10.55
C THR A 313 -19.28 23.10 10.94
N GLU A 314 -20.12 23.96 11.53
CA GLU A 314 -21.50 23.64 11.90
C GLU A 314 -22.33 23.35 10.65
N VAL A 315 -22.22 24.19 9.61
CA VAL A 315 -22.90 23.98 8.33
C VAL A 315 -22.46 22.67 7.69
N GLN A 316 -21.15 22.40 7.63
CA GLN A 316 -20.62 21.15 7.08
C GLN A 316 -21.09 19.92 7.88
N THR A 317 -21.19 20.04 9.20
CA THR A 317 -21.70 18.97 10.07
C THR A 317 -23.19 18.72 9.81
N GLN A 318 -23.98 19.78 9.67
CA GLN A 318 -25.39 19.68 9.29
C GLN A 318 -25.55 19.06 7.90
N MET A 319 -24.72 19.45 6.92
CA MET A 319 -24.68 18.81 5.61
C MET A 319 -24.40 17.32 5.77
N LEU A 320 -23.37 16.91 6.53
CA LEU A 320 -23.01 15.51 6.76
C LEU A 320 -24.13 14.68 7.40
N ALA A 321 -24.95 15.28 8.27
CA ALA A 321 -26.02 14.60 8.98
C ALA A 321 -27.30 14.37 8.15
N ARG A 322 -27.46 15.03 7.01
CA ARG A 322 -28.61 14.83 6.12
C ARG A 322 -28.59 13.44 5.49
N GLU A 323 -29.78 12.90 5.23
CA GLU A 323 -29.94 11.62 4.55
C GLU A 323 -29.35 11.69 3.14
N ALA A 324 -28.40 10.80 2.85
CA ALA A 324 -27.68 10.83 1.60
C ALA A 324 -28.50 10.12 0.51
N ASP A 325 -28.79 10.83 -0.58
CA ASP A 325 -29.29 10.18 -1.79
C ASP A 325 -28.18 9.29 -2.39
N LYS A 326 -28.56 8.10 -2.90
CA LYS A 326 -27.63 7.15 -3.51
C LYS A 326 -27.21 7.70 -4.87
N SER A 327 -26.24 8.61 -4.85
CA SER A 327 -25.85 9.46 -5.99
C SER A 327 -24.76 8.86 -6.88
N HIS A 328 -24.17 7.73 -6.51
CA HIS A 328 -23.08 7.14 -7.28
C HIS A 328 -23.60 6.06 -8.23
N CYS A 329 -23.24 6.16 -9.51
CA CYS A 329 -23.39 5.08 -10.46
C CYS A 329 -22.63 3.84 -9.96
N SER A 330 -23.23 2.66 -10.09
CA SER A 330 -22.57 1.39 -9.76
C SER A 330 -21.44 1.05 -10.73
N GLU A 331 -21.46 1.61 -11.94
CA GLU A 331 -20.48 1.35 -12.98
C GLU A 331 -19.47 2.49 -13.08
N HIS A 332 -18.20 2.17 -12.82
CA HIS A 332 -17.07 3.09 -12.96
C HIS A 332 -15.79 2.30 -13.28
N ALA A 333 -14.88 2.87 -14.06
CA ALA A 333 -13.62 2.21 -14.47
C ALA A 333 -12.68 1.85 -13.29
N ASP A 334 -12.90 2.48 -12.13
CA ASP A 334 -12.16 2.20 -10.89
C ASP A 334 -12.85 1.15 -9.98
N ALA A 335 -14.02 0.63 -10.36
CA ALA A 335 -14.74 -0.40 -9.61
C ALA A 335 -14.26 -1.82 -9.96
N ASP A 336 -13.84 -2.06 -11.20
CA ASP A 336 -13.35 -3.36 -11.65
C ASP A 336 -11.87 -3.55 -11.31
N VAL A 337 -11.63 -4.24 -10.18
CA VAL A 337 -10.31 -4.46 -9.61
C VAL A 337 -10.08 -5.93 -9.30
N GLU A 338 -8.89 -6.42 -9.62
CA GLU A 338 -8.50 -7.76 -9.23
C GLU A 338 -7.90 -7.75 -7.81
N ILE A 339 -8.60 -8.37 -6.87
CA ILE A 339 -8.25 -8.37 -5.44
C ILE A 339 -7.17 -9.43 -5.16
N GLY A 340 -6.06 -9.02 -4.56
CA GLY A 340 -4.98 -9.86 -4.03
C GLY A 340 -3.60 -9.43 -4.49
N LEU A 341 -2.61 -9.46 -3.58
CA LEU A 341 -1.23 -9.00 -3.86
C LEU A 341 -0.53 -9.77 -4.99
N ARG A 342 -0.85 -11.07 -5.15
CA ARG A 342 -0.25 -11.96 -6.16
C ARG A 342 -1.11 -12.18 -7.40
N ARG A 343 -2.11 -11.34 -7.56
CA ARG A 343 -3.04 -11.32 -8.70
C ARG A 343 -2.71 -10.14 -9.60
N GLY A 344 -3.58 -9.80 -10.55
CA GLY A 344 -3.44 -8.62 -11.41
C GLY A 344 -2.07 -8.55 -12.09
N VAL A 345 -1.34 -7.46 -11.80
CA VAL A 345 -0.05 -7.15 -12.43
C VAL A 345 1.01 -8.22 -12.18
N LEU A 346 1.17 -8.72 -10.95
CA LEU A 346 2.22 -9.68 -10.63
C LEU A 346 1.99 -11.00 -11.38
N ARG A 347 0.75 -11.49 -11.37
CA ARG A 347 0.36 -12.71 -12.09
C ARG A 347 0.57 -12.57 -13.60
N SER A 348 0.21 -11.42 -14.17
CA SER A 348 0.42 -11.12 -15.58
C SER A 348 1.90 -11.12 -15.96
N LEU A 349 2.76 -10.52 -15.13
CA LEU A 349 4.20 -10.49 -15.35
C LEU A 349 4.85 -11.87 -15.21
N VAL A 350 4.42 -12.67 -14.23
CA VAL A 350 4.88 -14.07 -14.09
C VAL A 350 4.54 -14.88 -15.33
N ARG A 351 3.30 -14.78 -15.84
CA ARG A 351 2.88 -15.45 -17.08
C ARG A 351 3.76 -15.03 -18.26
N ARG A 352 3.94 -13.73 -18.48
CA ARG A 352 4.77 -13.20 -19.57
C ARG A 352 6.22 -13.67 -19.49
N ALA A 353 6.78 -13.75 -18.28
CA ALA A 353 8.15 -14.21 -18.08
C ALA A 353 8.30 -15.72 -18.30
N LEU A 354 7.29 -16.54 -17.95
CA LEU A 354 7.24 -17.96 -18.29
C LEU A 354 7.14 -18.18 -19.80
N GLU A 355 6.23 -17.48 -20.48
CA GLU A 355 6.05 -17.56 -21.94
C GLU A 355 7.30 -17.15 -22.72
N ALA A 356 8.10 -16.23 -22.15
CA ALA A 356 9.37 -15.79 -22.73
C ALA A 356 10.58 -16.67 -22.33
N ASP A 357 10.39 -17.77 -21.61
CA ASP A 357 11.44 -18.64 -21.05
C ASP A 357 12.48 -17.89 -20.19
N LYS A 358 12.04 -16.81 -19.54
CA LYS A 358 12.87 -15.99 -18.64
C LYS A 358 12.62 -16.25 -17.16
N LEU A 359 11.67 -17.14 -16.84
CA LEU A 359 11.32 -17.52 -15.48
C LEU A 359 11.07 -19.02 -15.43
N SER A 360 11.69 -19.72 -14.48
CA SER A 360 11.42 -21.15 -14.31
C SER A 360 10.05 -21.39 -13.64
N PRO A 361 9.38 -22.53 -13.92
CA PRO A 361 8.15 -22.91 -13.22
C PRO A 361 8.29 -22.94 -11.70
N LEU A 362 9.46 -23.37 -11.19
CA LEU A 362 9.74 -23.36 -9.75
C LEU A 362 9.74 -21.93 -9.17
N ARG A 363 10.36 -20.98 -9.88
CA ARG A 363 10.38 -19.57 -9.44
C ARG A 363 9.00 -18.94 -9.53
N ALA A 364 8.23 -19.25 -10.58
CA ALA A 364 6.84 -18.81 -10.69
C ALA A 364 5.97 -19.27 -9.51
N ARG A 365 6.11 -20.55 -9.10
CA ARG A 365 5.44 -21.10 -7.91
C ARG A 365 5.82 -20.34 -6.64
N ALA A 366 7.11 -20.06 -6.45
CA ALA A 366 7.59 -19.32 -5.29
C ALA A 366 7.03 -17.89 -5.23
N ILE A 367 7.06 -17.15 -6.35
CA ILE A 367 6.51 -15.79 -6.44
C ILE A 367 5.02 -15.77 -6.14
N LEU A 368 4.26 -16.71 -6.71
CA LEU A 368 2.81 -16.79 -6.58
C LEU A 368 2.34 -17.55 -5.32
N ARG A 369 3.27 -18.05 -4.49
CA ARG A 369 2.99 -18.92 -3.34
C ARG A 369 2.09 -20.12 -3.68
N VAL A 370 2.30 -20.72 -4.85
CA VAL A 370 1.58 -21.93 -5.28
C VAL A 370 2.30 -23.17 -4.74
N PRO A 371 1.65 -24.04 -3.95
CA PRO A 371 2.26 -25.26 -3.43
C PRO A 371 2.81 -26.14 -4.55
N MET A 372 3.93 -26.81 -4.29
CA MET A 372 4.55 -27.75 -5.24
C MET A 372 3.64 -28.93 -5.61
N SER A 373 2.71 -29.27 -4.71
CA SER A 373 1.69 -30.31 -4.88
C SER A 373 0.44 -29.86 -5.64
N ALA A 374 0.32 -28.56 -5.94
CA ALA A 374 -0.77 -28.01 -6.74
C ALA A 374 -0.31 -27.81 -8.19
N PRO A 375 -1.19 -27.90 -9.19
CA PRO A 375 -0.86 -27.43 -10.53
C PRO A 375 -0.62 -25.90 -10.52
N LEU A 376 0.18 -25.41 -11.48
CA LEU A 376 0.21 -23.98 -11.75
C LEU A 376 -1.16 -23.56 -12.32
N PRO A 377 -1.74 -22.42 -11.89
CA PRO A 377 -3.00 -21.95 -12.45
C PRO A 377 -2.97 -21.85 -13.99
N ASP A 378 -4.06 -22.24 -14.66
CA ASP A 378 -4.14 -22.14 -16.13
C ASP A 378 -3.98 -20.69 -16.63
N ALA A 379 -4.42 -19.73 -15.81
CA ALA A 379 -4.27 -18.29 -16.05
C ALA A 379 -2.80 -17.81 -16.17
N ILE A 380 -1.79 -18.66 -15.90
CA ILE A 380 -0.37 -18.36 -16.08
C ILE A 380 0.36 -19.37 -16.99
N GLY A 381 -0.38 -20.10 -17.82
CA GLY A 381 0.16 -21.09 -18.76
C GLY A 381 0.01 -22.56 -18.33
N GLY A 382 -0.53 -22.80 -17.12
CA GLY A 382 -0.74 -24.14 -16.60
C GLY A 382 0.57 -24.89 -16.30
N GLY A 383 0.45 -26.06 -15.68
CA GLY A 383 1.59 -26.93 -15.45
C GLY A 383 1.33 -27.97 -14.37
N PRO A 384 1.81 -29.22 -14.53
CA PRO A 384 1.54 -30.28 -13.58
C PRO A 384 2.14 -29.95 -12.19
N PRO A 385 1.60 -30.54 -11.11
CA PRO A 385 2.27 -30.57 -9.82
C PRO A 385 3.72 -31.04 -9.97
N MET A 386 4.64 -30.38 -9.29
CA MET A 386 6.05 -30.77 -9.29
C MET A 386 6.33 -31.94 -8.33
N VAL A 387 5.43 -32.16 -7.37
CA VAL A 387 5.49 -33.24 -6.38
C VAL A 387 4.09 -33.82 -6.24
N SER A 388 3.95 -35.14 -6.07
CA SER A 388 2.63 -35.74 -5.83
C SER A 388 2.11 -35.40 -4.44
N ARG A 389 0.78 -35.24 -4.28
CA ARG A 389 0.16 -35.02 -2.96
C ARG A 389 0.48 -36.15 -1.97
N ALA A 390 0.45 -37.40 -2.44
CA ALA A 390 0.81 -38.57 -1.64
C ALA A 390 2.27 -38.53 -1.13
N HIS A 391 3.20 -37.95 -1.89
CA HIS A 391 4.58 -37.77 -1.44
C HIS A 391 4.68 -36.71 -0.34
N VAL A 392 3.92 -35.61 -0.44
CA VAL A 392 3.88 -34.59 0.62
C VAL A 392 3.29 -35.17 1.91
N GLU A 393 2.14 -35.84 1.83
CA GLU A 393 1.47 -36.46 2.97
C GLU A 393 2.36 -37.50 3.67
N ARG A 394 3.06 -38.34 2.90
CA ARG A 394 3.97 -39.36 3.45
C ARG A 394 5.17 -38.72 4.17
N THR A 395 5.74 -37.65 3.60
CA THR A 395 6.85 -36.92 4.23
C THR A 395 6.40 -36.16 5.49
N GLN A 396 5.14 -35.73 5.54
CA GLN A 396 4.56 -35.03 6.67
C GLN A 396 4.26 -36.00 7.82
N ALA A 397 3.66 -37.16 7.52
CA ALA A 397 3.48 -38.25 8.49
C ALA A 397 4.80 -38.73 9.11
N LEU A 398 5.86 -38.89 8.30
CA LEU A 398 7.20 -39.24 8.78
C LEU A 398 7.82 -38.17 9.71
N ARG A 399 7.50 -36.89 9.52
CA ARG A 399 7.96 -35.82 10.42
C ARG A 399 7.21 -35.80 11.74
N ASP A 400 5.92 -36.10 11.69
CA ASP A 400 5.06 -36.14 12.88
C ASP A 400 5.35 -37.39 13.74
N GLU A 401 5.80 -38.50 13.14
CA GLU A 401 6.32 -39.68 13.86
C GLU A 401 7.70 -39.48 14.50
N LEU A 402 8.47 -38.48 14.05
CA LEU A 402 9.82 -38.16 14.54
C LEU A 402 9.85 -37.00 15.56
N ARG A 403 8.69 -36.42 15.90
CA ARG A 403 8.50 -35.41 16.94
C ARG A 403 7.84 -36.05 18.16
#